data_AF-A0A069D768-F1
#
_entry.id   AF-A0A069D768-F1
#
_cell.length_a   1.000
_cell.length_b   1.000
_cell.length_c   1.000
_cell.angle_alpha   90.00
_cell.angle_beta   90.00
_cell.angle_gamma   90.00
#
_symmetry.space_group_name_H-M   'P 1'
#
loop_
_entity.id
_entity.type
_entity.pdbx_description
1 polymer ?
#
loop_
_entity_poly.entity_id
_entity_poly.type
_entity_poly.pdbx_seq_one_letter_code
_entity_poly.pdbx_strand_id
1 'polypeptide(L)'
;MITLYHGSNVDIQEIDLCRSKRGKDFGCGFYLNANKQQAFDMALRTTRMLMKGEPIINTYLFDDTILQSNTDLNIKVFDDYSPEWAEFVLMNRNNNTDTPTHPYDIVIGPIADDTVGVQIRRFVNGYIPMNTLIEELRFRGNHAIQYFFGTERAIQFLKKQ
;
A
#
# COMPACT_ATOMS: atom_id res chain seq x y z
N MET A 1 -16.04 10.05 -4.65
CA MET A 1 -14.79 10.81 -4.80
C MET A 1 -14.07 10.90 -3.47
N ILE A 2 -12.88 10.34 -3.39
CA ILE A 2 -11.99 10.44 -2.23
C ILE A 2 -10.68 11.15 -2.61
N THR A 3 -10.09 11.85 -1.65
CA THR A 3 -8.77 12.46 -1.80
C THR A 3 -7.72 11.55 -1.18
N LEU A 4 -6.71 11.20 -1.96
CA LEU A 4 -5.60 10.34 -1.60
C LEU A 4 -4.26 11.08 -1.71
N TYR A 5 -3.32 10.71 -0.84
CA TYR A 5 -2.06 11.40 -0.67
C TYR A 5 -0.87 10.45 -0.81
N HIS A 6 0.16 10.89 -1.54
CA HIS A 6 1.45 10.21 -1.64
C HIS A 6 2.56 11.13 -1.11
N GLY A 7 3.29 10.64 -0.12
CA GLY A 7 4.45 11.33 0.43
C GLY A 7 5.72 11.02 -0.36
N SER A 8 6.36 12.05 -0.91
CA SER A 8 7.58 11.93 -1.72
C SER A 8 8.59 13.00 -1.34
N ASN A 9 9.83 12.87 -1.82
CA ASN A 9 10.84 13.92 -1.77
C ASN A 9 10.84 14.82 -3.03
N VAL A 10 9.90 14.58 -3.94
CA VAL A 10 9.71 15.31 -5.20
C VAL A 10 8.23 15.45 -5.52
N ASP A 11 7.91 16.49 -6.28
CA ASP A 11 6.61 16.62 -6.92
C ASP A 11 6.52 15.67 -8.13
N ILE A 12 5.48 14.85 -8.17
CA ILE A 12 5.28 13.76 -9.14
C ILE A 12 4.31 14.26 -10.20
N GLN A 13 4.84 14.78 -11.30
CA GLN A 13 4.02 15.24 -12.43
C GLN A 13 3.37 14.08 -13.18
N GLU A 14 4.10 12.97 -13.32
CA GLU A 14 3.64 11.74 -13.95
C GLU A 14 4.03 10.56 -13.06
N ILE A 15 3.10 9.61 -12.87
CA ILE A 15 3.33 8.42 -12.05
C ILE A 15 4.12 7.42 -12.89
N ASP A 16 5.30 7.02 -12.39
CA ASP A 16 6.13 5.97 -13.00
C ASP A 16 6.20 4.78 -12.05
N LEU A 17 5.55 3.68 -12.43
CA LEU A 17 5.50 2.45 -11.64
C LEU A 17 6.87 1.77 -11.50
N CYS A 18 7.80 2.00 -12.43
CA CYS A 18 9.15 1.44 -12.39
C CYS A 18 9.98 1.99 -11.21
N ARG A 19 9.55 3.12 -10.61
CA ARG A 19 10.19 3.69 -9.42
C ARG A 19 9.81 2.98 -8.13
N SER A 20 8.81 2.09 -8.17
CA SER A 20 8.42 1.31 -7.00
C SER A 20 9.51 0.30 -6.63
N LYS A 21 9.69 0.06 -5.33
CA LYS A 21 10.66 -0.92 -4.84
C LYS A 21 10.02 -2.31 -4.78
N ARG A 22 10.83 -3.36 -4.95
CA ARG A 22 10.42 -4.74 -4.68
C ARG A 22 10.15 -4.98 -3.19
N GLY A 23 9.45 -6.07 -2.88
CA GLY A 23 9.19 -6.50 -1.50
C GLY A 23 8.22 -5.62 -0.70
N LYS A 24 7.34 -4.88 -1.41
CA LYS A 24 6.30 -4.05 -0.80
C LYS A 24 5.05 -4.90 -0.49
N ASP A 25 4.21 -4.43 0.41
CA ASP A 25 3.09 -5.19 0.98
C ASP A 25 2.10 -5.70 -0.08
N PHE A 26 1.82 -4.90 -1.11
CA PHE A 26 0.91 -5.24 -2.22
C PHE A 26 1.64 -5.32 -3.56
N GLY A 27 2.97 -5.50 -3.55
CA GLY A 27 3.80 -5.58 -4.76
C GLY A 27 4.32 -4.24 -5.29
N CYS A 28 4.99 -4.25 -6.44
CA CYS A 28 5.50 -3.03 -7.07
C CYS A 28 4.33 -2.21 -7.64
N GLY A 29 4.18 -0.98 -7.18
CA GLY A 29 3.14 -0.08 -7.67
C GLY A 29 3.17 1.30 -7.03
N PHE A 30 2.14 2.10 -7.31
CA PHE A 30 1.95 3.41 -6.73
C PHE A 30 1.07 3.33 -5.48
N TYR A 31 1.56 3.88 -4.37
CA TYR A 31 0.94 3.74 -3.07
C TYR A 31 0.44 5.08 -2.54
N LEU A 32 -0.82 5.06 -2.09
CA LEU A 32 -1.57 6.22 -1.68
C LEU A 32 -2.24 5.99 -0.32
N ASN A 33 -2.54 7.07 0.37
CA ASN A 33 -3.12 7.06 1.70
C ASN A 33 -4.27 8.06 1.83
N ALA A 34 -5.34 7.72 2.54
CA ALA A 34 -6.40 8.68 2.86
C ALA A 34 -5.99 9.68 3.97
N ASN A 35 -4.99 9.33 4.79
CA ASN A 35 -4.46 10.17 5.86
C ASN A 35 -3.31 11.05 5.34
N LYS A 36 -3.58 12.36 5.20
CA LYS A 36 -2.59 13.36 4.77
C LYS A 36 -1.37 13.46 5.68
N GLN A 37 -1.56 13.36 6.99
CA GLN A 37 -0.45 13.46 7.95
C GLN A 37 0.49 12.25 7.81
N GLN A 38 -0.07 11.04 7.68
CA GLN A 38 0.73 9.84 7.48
C GLN A 38 1.53 9.89 6.17
N ALA A 39 0.93 10.43 5.10
CA ALA A 39 1.66 10.69 3.86
C ALA A 39 2.77 11.73 4.06
N PHE A 40 2.56 12.78 4.86
CA PHE A 40 3.56 13.82 5.09
C PHE A 40 4.74 13.31 5.92
N ASP A 41 4.46 12.51 6.94
CA ASP A 41 5.50 11.83 7.73
C ASP A 41 6.36 10.92 6.84
N MET A 42 5.74 10.24 5.85
CA MET A 42 6.45 9.46 4.85
C MET A 42 7.32 10.33 3.92
N ALA A 43 6.84 11.51 3.51
CA ALA A 43 7.60 12.47 2.73
C ALA A 43 8.85 12.96 3.48
N LEU A 44 8.68 13.31 4.76
CA LEU A 44 9.78 13.71 5.65
C LEU A 44 10.81 12.60 5.79
N ARG A 45 10.36 11.37 6.06
CA ARG A 45 11.23 10.19 6.20
C ARG A 45 11.98 9.93 4.90
N THR A 46 11.30 9.93 3.76
CA THR A 46 11.89 9.66 2.44
C THR A 46 12.95 10.69 2.08
N THR A 47 12.65 11.97 2.28
CA THR A 47 13.60 13.07 2.01
C THR A 47 14.85 12.95 2.88
N ARG A 48 14.69 12.66 4.18
CA ARG A 48 15.81 12.44 5.11
C ARG A 48 16.67 11.25 4.69
N MET A 49 16.06 10.12 4.34
CA MET A 49 16.79 8.91 3.95
C MET A 49 17.56 9.09 2.64
N LEU A 50 17.01 9.83 1.67
CA LEU A 50 17.65 10.07 0.39
C LEU A 50 18.62 11.26 0.40
N MET A 51 18.59 12.09 1.45
CA MET A 51 19.35 13.34 1.55
C MET A 51 19.23 14.21 0.29
N LYS A 52 18.03 14.22 -0.33
CA LYS A 52 17.77 14.87 -1.61
C LYS A 52 16.31 15.29 -1.73
N GLY A 53 16.07 16.43 -2.37
CA GLY A 53 14.74 16.95 -2.62
C GLY A 53 14.12 17.55 -1.35
N GLU A 54 12.79 17.70 -1.35
CA GLU A 54 12.04 18.31 -0.26
C GLU A 54 10.78 17.49 0.05
N PRO A 55 10.29 17.47 1.30
CA PRO A 55 9.09 16.73 1.67
C PRO A 55 7.86 17.30 0.96
N ILE A 56 7.26 16.53 0.06
CA ILE A 56 6.12 16.96 -0.77
C ILE A 56 4.97 15.97 -0.63
N ILE A 57 3.76 16.52 -0.50
CA ILE A 57 2.51 15.77 -0.61
C ILE A 57 1.99 15.88 -2.03
N ASN A 58 1.94 14.75 -2.73
CA ASN A 58 1.25 14.63 -4.00
C ASN A 58 -0.20 14.21 -3.74
N THR A 59 -1.15 15.00 -4.25
CA THR A 59 -2.58 14.81 -3.97
C THR A 59 -3.29 14.31 -5.23
N TYR A 60 -4.14 13.31 -5.07
CA TYR A 60 -4.90 12.71 -6.15
C TYR A 60 -6.36 12.55 -5.73
N LEU A 61 -7.28 12.86 -6.64
CA LEU A 61 -8.66 12.45 -6.55
C LEU A 61 -8.81 11.06 -7.16
N PHE A 62 -9.54 10.21 -6.44
CA PHE A 62 -9.93 8.87 -6.88
C PHE A 62 -11.45 8.74 -6.79
N ASP A 63 -12.07 8.25 -7.86
CA ASP A 63 -13.50 7.93 -7.86
C ASP A 63 -13.71 6.52 -7.30
N ASP A 64 -14.05 6.43 -6.01
CA ASP A 64 -14.30 5.18 -5.31
C ASP A 64 -15.61 4.48 -5.71
N THR A 65 -16.46 5.11 -6.52
CA THR A 65 -17.65 4.43 -7.07
C THR A 65 -17.28 3.25 -7.98
N ILE A 66 -16.05 3.22 -8.49
CA ILE A 66 -15.54 2.11 -9.30
C ILE A 66 -15.45 0.79 -8.53
N LEU A 67 -15.40 0.85 -7.20
CA LEU A 67 -15.39 -0.33 -6.34
C LEU A 67 -16.73 -1.09 -6.37
N GLN A 68 -17.80 -0.41 -6.79
CA GLN A 68 -19.16 -0.95 -6.86
C GLN A 68 -19.67 -1.09 -8.30
N SER A 69 -18.89 -0.69 -9.29
CA SER A 69 -19.28 -0.72 -10.70
C SER A 69 -18.58 -1.85 -11.45
N ASN A 70 -19.16 -2.26 -12.58
CA ASN A 70 -18.55 -3.23 -13.50
C ASN A 70 -17.45 -2.55 -14.33
N THR A 71 -16.30 -2.27 -13.71
CA THR A 71 -15.08 -1.90 -14.44
C THR A 71 -14.31 -3.15 -14.88
N ASP A 72 -13.45 -3.02 -15.89
CA ASP A 72 -12.54 -4.08 -16.33
C ASP A 72 -11.30 -4.23 -15.42
N LEU A 73 -11.27 -3.54 -14.27
CA LEU A 73 -10.19 -3.62 -13.28
C LEU A 73 -10.39 -4.81 -12.35
N ASN A 74 -9.31 -5.55 -12.10
CA ASN A 74 -9.24 -6.55 -11.05
C ASN A 74 -8.94 -5.85 -9.73
N ILE A 75 -9.95 -5.70 -8.88
CA ILE A 75 -9.83 -4.99 -7.60
C ILE A 75 -9.90 -5.99 -6.45
N LYS A 76 -8.95 -5.90 -5.51
CA LYS A 76 -8.97 -6.66 -4.26
C LYS A 76 -9.10 -5.72 -3.06
N VAL A 77 -10.07 -5.97 -2.21
CA VAL A 77 -10.28 -5.22 -0.97
C VAL A 77 -10.10 -6.17 0.22
N PHE A 78 -9.31 -5.74 1.19
CA PHE A 78 -9.16 -6.36 2.50
C PHE A 78 -9.72 -5.41 3.55
N ASP A 79 -10.87 -5.76 4.14
CA ASP A 79 -11.55 -4.89 5.12
C ASP A 79 -10.79 -4.81 6.46
N ASP A 80 -10.06 -5.86 6.82
CA ASP A 80 -9.33 -6.00 8.08
C ASP A 80 -8.16 -6.99 7.89
N TYR A 81 -7.30 -7.11 8.89
CA TYR A 81 -6.34 -8.19 9.01
C TYR A 81 -7.05 -9.54 9.02
N SER A 82 -6.63 -10.39 8.11
CA SER A 82 -7.10 -11.76 7.93
C SER A 82 -5.93 -12.67 7.56
N PRO A 83 -6.08 -14.00 7.71
CA PRO A 83 -5.07 -14.93 7.22
C PRO A 83 -4.75 -14.72 5.73
N GLU A 84 -5.78 -14.48 4.91
CA GLU A 84 -5.62 -14.18 3.48
C GLU A 84 -4.79 -12.92 3.25
N TRP A 85 -5.05 -11.84 3.99
CA TRP A 85 -4.25 -10.61 3.91
C TRP A 85 -2.79 -10.87 4.31
N ALA A 86 -2.55 -11.61 5.39
CA ALA A 86 -1.20 -11.88 5.87
C ALA A 86 -0.40 -12.73 4.86
N GLU A 87 -1.03 -13.75 4.28
CA GLU A 87 -0.48 -14.56 3.20
C GLU A 87 -0.20 -13.71 1.95
N PHE A 88 -1.11 -12.82 1.58
CA PHE A 88 -0.94 -11.89 0.46
C PHE A 88 0.26 -10.96 0.66
N VAL A 89 0.41 -10.38 1.85
CA VAL A 89 1.55 -9.52 2.21
C VAL A 89 2.85 -10.31 2.17
N LEU A 90 2.89 -11.52 2.73
CA LEU A 90 4.07 -12.38 2.74
C LEU A 90 4.48 -12.79 1.32
N MET A 91 3.52 -13.17 0.49
CA MET A 91 3.75 -13.51 -0.91
C MET A 91 4.41 -12.35 -1.65
N ASN A 92 3.89 -11.13 -1.52
CA ASN A 92 4.45 -9.95 -2.18
C ASN A 92 5.83 -9.55 -1.62
N ARG A 93 6.02 -9.60 -0.30
CA ARG A 93 7.30 -9.28 0.35
C ARG A 93 8.42 -10.23 -0.05
N ASN A 94 8.09 -11.50 -0.27
CA ASN A 94 9.04 -12.52 -0.71
C ASN A 94 9.30 -12.52 -2.23
N ASN A 95 8.55 -11.73 -3.00
CA ASN A 95 8.76 -11.62 -4.44
C ASN A 95 9.99 -10.77 -4.75
N ASN A 96 11.05 -11.43 -5.22
CA ASN A 96 12.30 -10.80 -5.64
C ASN A 96 12.39 -10.61 -7.16
N THR A 97 11.32 -10.92 -7.90
CA THR A 97 11.25 -10.79 -9.37
C THR A 97 10.59 -9.48 -9.79
N ASP A 98 10.66 -9.16 -11.08
CA ASP A 98 9.92 -8.03 -11.68
C ASP A 98 8.50 -8.41 -12.11
N THR A 99 8.12 -9.68 -11.97
CA THR A 99 6.77 -10.16 -12.30
C THR A 99 5.88 -10.03 -11.07
N PRO A 100 4.72 -9.35 -11.15
CA PRO A 100 3.76 -9.31 -10.05
C PRO A 100 3.29 -10.71 -9.63
N THR A 101 3.09 -10.92 -8.34
CA THR A 101 2.60 -12.19 -7.78
C THR A 101 1.08 -12.35 -7.87
N HIS A 102 0.36 -11.32 -8.29
CA HIS A 102 -1.09 -11.33 -8.40
C HIS A 102 -1.58 -10.50 -9.60
N PRO A 103 -2.83 -10.72 -10.08
CA PRO A 103 -3.37 -10.02 -11.23
C PRO A 103 -4.13 -8.72 -10.89
N TYR A 104 -4.21 -8.34 -9.61
CA TYR A 104 -4.97 -7.16 -9.19
C TYR A 104 -4.32 -5.84 -9.62
N ASP A 105 -5.14 -4.98 -10.20
CA ASP A 105 -4.80 -3.61 -10.59
C ASP A 105 -4.83 -2.66 -9.42
N ILE A 106 -5.80 -2.86 -8.52
CA ILE A 106 -5.99 -2.07 -7.31
C ILE A 106 -6.09 -3.02 -6.13
N VAL A 107 -5.34 -2.72 -5.07
CA VAL A 107 -5.44 -3.39 -3.78
C VAL A 107 -5.70 -2.34 -2.70
N ILE A 108 -6.76 -2.51 -1.93
CA ILE A 108 -7.10 -1.63 -0.81
C ILE A 108 -7.09 -2.49 0.45
N GLY A 109 -6.33 -2.08 1.46
CA GLY A 109 -6.26 -2.86 2.69
C GLY A 109 -5.44 -2.22 3.80
N PRO A 110 -5.41 -2.85 4.98
CA PRO A 110 -4.68 -2.33 6.13
C PRO A 110 -3.17 -2.33 5.89
N ILE A 111 -2.49 -1.34 6.46
CA ILE A 111 -1.04 -1.14 6.33
C ILE A 111 -0.30 -2.11 7.25
N ALA A 112 0.75 -2.76 6.72
CA ALA A 112 1.69 -3.52 7.53
C ALA A 112 2.83 -2.62 8.04
N ASP A 113 2.52 -1.77 9.02
CA ASP A 113 3.50 -0.85 9.63
C ASP A 113 4.68 -1.58 10.31
N ASP A 114 5.65 -0.84 10.85
CA ASP A 114 6.83 -1.45 11.48
C ASP A 114 6.46 -2.44 12.60
N THR A 115 5.38 -2.17 13.34
CA THR A 115 4.88 -3.04 14.41
C THR A 115 4.23 -4.30 13.84
N VAL A 116 3.40 -4.15 12.81
CA VAL A 116 2.82 -5.29 12.07
C VAL A 116 3.92 -6.15 11.46
N GLY A 117 4.98 -5.53 10.92
CA GLY A 117 6.15 -6.21 10.37
C GLY A 117 6.88 -7.08 11.41
N VAL A 118 6.94 -6.65 12.67
CA VAL A 118 7.49 -7.48 13.77
C VAL A 118 6.63 -8.72 13.98
N GLN A 119 5.31 -8.58 13.97
CA GLN A 119 4.39 -9.71 14.18
C GLN A 119 4.45 -10.72 13.03
N ILE A 120 4.46 -10.22 11.79
CA ILE A 120 4.66 -11.05 10.60
C ILE A 120 5.98 -11.83 10.70
N ARG A 121 7.07 -11.19 11.15
CA ARG A 121 8.36 -11.89 11.33
C ARG A 121 8.30 -12.97 12.41
N ARG A 122 7.56 -12.74 13.51
CA ARG A 122 7.35 -13.77 14.55
C ARG A 122 6.64 -14.99 13.97
N PHE A 123 5.62 -14.77 13.15
CA PHE A 123 4.90 -15.84 12.46
C PHE A 123 5.82 -16.60 11.48
N VAL A 124 6.55 -15.89 10.61
CA VAL A 124 7.48 -16.50 9.63
C VAL A 124 8.54 -17.36 10.31
N ASN A 125 9.04 -16.94 11.47
CA ASN A 125 10.02 -17.69 12.26
C ASN A 125 9.40 -18.82 13.11
N GLY A 126 8.09 -19.06 13.02
CA GLY A 126 7.39 -20.11 13.77
C GLY A 126 7.18 -19.81 15.25
N TYR A 127 7.40 -18.57 15.71
CA TYR A 127 7.22 -18.20 17.12
C TYR A 127 5.75 -18.03 17.52
N ILE A 128 4.87 -17.73 16.57
CA ILE A 128 3.43 -17.67 16.78
C ILE A 128 2.70 -18.33 15.61
N PRO A 129 1.54 -18.97 15.84
CA PRO A 129 0.67 -19.44 14.77
C PRO A 129 -0.11 -18.29 14.12
N MET A 130 -0.69 -18.55 12.93
CA MET A 130 -1.45 -17.56 12.15
C MET A 130 -2.62 -16.96 12.93
N ASN A 131 -3.39 -17.76 13.69
CA ASN A 131 -4.49 -17.25 14.49
C ASN A 131 -4.03 -16.22 15.53
N THR A 132 -2.91 -16.47 16.22
CA THR A 132 -2.33 -15.51 17.17
C THR A 132 -1.87 -14.23 16.46
N LEU A 133 -1.26 -14.34 15.27
CA LEU A 133 -0.91 -13.16 14.47
C LEU A 133 -2.14 -12.30 14.20
N ILE A 134 -3.21 -12.89 13.69
CA ILE A 134 -4.42 -12.13 13.33
C ILE A 134 -5.11 -11.53 14.55
N GLU A 135 -5.22 -12.27 15.65
CA GLU A 135 -5.75 -11.75 16.91
C GLU A 135 -4.94 -10.54 17.39
N GLU A 136 -3.61 -10.67 17.49
CA GLU A 136 -2.72 -9.59 17.94
C GLU A 136 -2.79 -8.34 17.05
N LEU A 137 -3.02 -8.50 15.75
CA LEU A 137 -3.16 -7.37 14.81
C LEU A 137 -4.52 -6.67 14.94
N ARG A 138 -5.62 -7.44 15.08
CA ARG A 138 -6.98 -6.89 15.21
C ARG A 138 -7.16 -6.04 16.46
N PHE A 139 -6.59 -6.45 17.60
CA PHE A 139 -6.73 -5.71 18.86
C PHE A 139 -5.97 -4.38 18.91
N ARG A 140 -5.18 -4.02 17.88
CA ARG A 140 -4.34 -2.81 17.87
C ARG A 140 -5.06 -1.51 17.48
N GLY A 141 -6.39 -1.50 17.37
CA GLY A 141 -7.19 -0.29 17.14
C GLY A 141 -7.35 0.07 15.66
N ASN A 142 -7.65 1.33 15.35
CA ASN A 142 -7.98 1.76 13.97
C ASN A 142 -6.81 1.53 13.01
N HIS A 143 -7.05 0.70 11.99
CA HIS A 143 -6.05 0.36 10.99
C HIS A 143 -6.01 1.42 9.89
N ALA A 144 -4.84 2.00 9.68
CA ALA A 144 -4.65 2.86 8.52
C ALA A 144 -4.78 2.01 7.25
N ILE A 145 -5.59 2.49 6.30
CA ILE A 145 -5.82 1.83 5.01
C ILE A 145 -4.89 2.46 3.96
N GLN A 146 -4.32 1.61 3.12
CA GLN A 146 -3.50 1.99 1.99
C GLN A 146 -4.14 1.53 0.69
N TYR A 147 -3.96 2.37 -0.33
CA TYR A 147 -4.44 2.14 -1.68
C TYR A 147 -3.21 1.89 -2.56
N PHE A 148 -3.20 0.75 -3.23
CA PHE A 148 -2.19 0.37 -4.20
C PHE A 148 -2.78 0.40 -5.60
N PHE A 149 -2.01 0.95 -6.53
CA PHE A 149 -2.30 0.98 -7.96
C PHE A 149 -1.12 0.33 -8.69
N GLY A 150 -1.33 -0.87 -9.22
CA GLY A 150 -0.28 -1.73 -9.77
C GLY A 150 -0.12 -1.70 -11.28
N THR A 151 -1.03 -1.04 -12.00
CA THR A 151 -1.03 -1.02 -13.47
C THR A 151 -1.35 0.37 -14.02
N GLU A 152 -0.93 0.63 -15.26
CA GLU A 152 -1.21 1.89 -15.96
C GLU A 152 -2.72 2.17 -16.07
N ARG A 153 -3.52 1.12 -16.35
CA ARG A 153 -4.98 1.25 -16.38
C ARG A 153 -5.57 1.64 -15.03
N ALA A 154 -4.96 1.23 -13.91
CA ALA A 154 -5.38 1.65 -12.58
C ALA A 154 -5.03 3.12 -12.33
N ILE A 155 -3.83 3.56 -12.74
CA ILE A 155 -3.36 4.94 -12.56
C ILE A 155 -4.26 5.95 -13.27
N GLN A 156 -4.86 5.59 -14.41
CA GLN A 156 -5.78 6.46 -15.15
C GLN A 156 -7.01 6.90 -14.34
N PHE A 157 -7.34 6.19 -13.24
CA PHE A 157 -8.41 6.58 -12.32
C PHE A 157 -7.97 7.60 -11.26
N LEU A 158 -6.70 8.01 -11.26
CA LEU A 158 -6.14 9.02 -10.37
C LEU A 158 -6.02 10.36 -11.10
N LYS A 159 -6.70 11.38 -10.57
CA LYS A 159 -6.57 12.76 -11.07
C LYS A 159 -5.72 13.59 -10.11
N LYS A 160 -4.53 14.02 -10.53
CA LYS A 160 -3.67 14.91 -9.74
C LYS A 160 -4.40 16.23 -9.43
N GLN A 161 -4.25 16.74 -8.20
CA GLN A 161 -4.73 18.05 -7.76
C GLN A 161 -3.59 19.05 -7.58
#